data_AF-A0A243SF96-F1
#
_entry.id   AF-A0A243SF96-F1
#
_cell.length_a   1.000
_cell.length_b   1.000
_cell.length_c   1.000
_cell.angle_alpha   90.00
_cell.angle_beta   90.00
_cell.angle_gamma   90.00
#
_symmetry.space_group_name_H-M   'P 1'
#
loop_
_entity.id
_entity.type
_entity.pdbx_description
1 polymer ?
#
loop_
_entity_poly.entity_id
_entity_poly.type
_entity_poly.pdbx_seq_one_letter_code
_entity_poly.pdbx_strand_id
1 'polypeptide(L)'
;MINIKQLLEFKDLFPDEQVEPIIKYLSKVSRESLLRSIGFFNTRPIPNYDNFFSNPEIHDEVTQRVDKYLFDRQITSKPQVVSGQTALKFAEAVLSNSQELLENNTNDSPDDDEMNLFKAFLCINTELINNQVLDNVNEDDFEKIIDFSIVFTFPFADLGISENDNIEFLHLLYATFYKVEALLGFLNSKPNYLNLKDEFLRSFNVSTEHEFVAQMTFLFGKLLQLKGTNSYLWEVDDKDAKAFLDSMVSDDIAPDEDFTNIKNNPIYKIEDNLYSIVHYFFVIDKFYKSAKFKIKELYEK
;
A
#
# COMPACT_ATOMS: atom_id res chain seq x y z
N MET A 1 21.83 -2.30 -11.01
CA MET A 1 22.05 -0.85 -11.14
C MET A 1 20.87 -0.20 -10.45
N ILE A 2 21.10 0.59 -9.39
CA ILE A 2 20.01 1.25 -8.65
C ILE A 2 19.47 2.34 -9.58
N ASN A 3 18.23 2.19 -10.05
CA ASN A 3 17.57 3.19 -10.90
C ASN A 3 16.83 4.16 -9.99
N ILE A 4 17.49 5.25 -9.59
CA ILE A 4 16.86 6.31 -8.80
C ILE A 4 16.06 7.17 -9.78
N LYS A 5 14.75 6.99 -9.80
CA LYS A 5 13.83 7.84 -10.56
C LYS A 5 13.48 9.06 -9.71
N GLN A 6 13.54 10.24 -10.32
CA GLN A 6 13.15 11.48 -9.66
C GLN A 6 11.64 11.48 -9.39
N LEU A 7 11.25 11.77 -8.16
CA LEU A 7 9.85 12.02 -7.80
C LEU A 7 9.50 13.49 -8.10
N LEU A 8 8.36 13.73 -8.73
CA LEU A 8 7.85 15.10 -8.96
C LEU A 8 7.25 15.66 -7.67
N GLU A 9 7.63 16.88 -7.35
CA GLU A 9 7.12 17.67 -6.24
C GLU A 9 5.97 18.58 -6.66
N PHE A 10 5.20 19.08 -5.69
CA PHE A 10 4.08 19.97 -5.98
C PHE A 10 4.53 21.24 -6.72
N LYS A 11 5.62 21.85 -6.27
CA LYS A 11 6.14 23.10 -6.84
C LYS A 11 6.79 22.92 -8.21
N ASP A 12 7.11 21.70 -8.63
CA ASP A 12 7.63 21.43 -9.96
C ASP A 12 6.57 21.71 -11.03
N LEU A 13 5.30 21.44 -10.73
CA LEU A 13 4.18 21.54 -11.68
C LEU A 13 3.19 22.67 -11.37
N PHE A 14 3.13 23.11 -10.12
CA PHE A 14 2.24 24.17 -9.64
C PHE A 14 3.02 25.23 -8.83
N PRO A 15 4.02 25.90 -9.43
CA PRO A 15 4.89 26.84 -8.71
C PRO A 15 4.15 28.09 -8.22
N ASP A 16 3.07 28.48 -8.89
CA ASP A 16 2.25 29.66 -8.57
C ASP A 16 1.14 29.36 -7.55
N GLU A 17 0.91 28.08 -7.22
CA GLU A 17 -0.09 27.68 -6.23
C GLU A 17 0.53 27.53 -4.83
N GLN A 18 -0.21 27.93 -3.81
CA GLN A 18 0.18 27.64 -2.44
C GLN A 18 -0.10 26.16 -2.13
N VAL A 19 0.94 25.44 -1.72
CA VAL A 19 0.82 24.04 -1.27
C VAL A 19 -0.12 23.98 -0.07
N GLU A 20 -1.19 23.21 -0.20
CA GLU A 20 -2.09 22.89 0.92
C GLU A 20 -1.69 21.56 1.60
N PRO A 21 -2.13 21.29 2.84
CA PRO A 21 -1.97 19.97 3.45
C PRO A 21 -2.64 18.86 2.64
N ILE A 22 -2.05 17.66 2.61
CA ILE A 22 -2.55 16.49 1.85
C ILE A 22 -4.06 16.26 2.08
N ILE A 23 -4.49 16.31 3.34
CA ILE A 23 -5.89 16.07 3.73
C ILE A 23 -6.87 17.04 3.05
N LYS A 24 -6.46 18.29 2.77
CA LYS A 24 -7.32 19.25 2.07
C LYS A 24 -7.54 18.93 0.59
N TYR A 25 -6.59 18.27 -0.06
CA TYR A 25 -6.78 17.78 -1.43
C TYR A 25 -7.66 16.52 -1.40
N LEU A 26 -7.37 15.59 -0.47
CA LEU A 26 -8.15 14.36 -0.32
C LEU A 26 -9.61 14.63 0.08
N SER A 27 -9.89 15.67 0.88
CA SER A 27 -11.25 16.06 1.27
C SER A 27 -12.09 16.61 0.10
N LYS A 28 -11.47 16.83 -1.07
CA LYS A 28 -12.13 17.22 -2.31
C LYS A 28 -12.32 16.02 -3.25
N VAL A 29 -11.92 14.82 -2.87
CA VAL A 29 -12.03 13.61 -3.71
C VAL A 29 -13.17 12.75 -3.20
N SER A 30 -14.09 12.30 -4.07
CA SER A 30 -15.23 11.48 -3.66
C SER A 30 -14.82 10.24 -2.85
N ARG A 31 -15.69 9.79 -1.94
CA ARG A 31 -15.49 8.58 -1.11
C ARG A 31 -15.14 7.37 -1.98
N GLU A 32 -15.88 7.19 -3.08
CA GLU A 32 -15.69 6.05 -3.97
C GLU A 32 -14.32 6.10 -4.64
N SER A 33 -13.92 7.26 -5.18
CA SER A 33 -12.61 7.44 -5.78
C SER A 33 -11.49 7.20 -4.77
N LEU A 34 -11.55 7.78 -3.57
CA LEU A 34 -10.55 7.55 -2.51
C LEU A 34 -10.38 6.07 -2.20
N LEU A 35 -11.49 5.37 -1.96
CA LEU A 35 -11.45 3.95 -1.62
C LEU A 35 -10.98 3.09 -2.79
N ARG A 36 -11.35 3.37 -4.03
CA ARG A 36 -10.83 2.58 -5.17
C ARG A 36 -9.35 2.89 -5.45
N SER A 37 -8.93 4.13 -5.23
CA SER A 37 -7.57 4.58 -5.46
C SER A 37 -6.52 3.85 -4.62
N ILE A 38 -6.83 3.44 -3.40
CA ILE A 38 -5.87 2.76 -2.49
C ILE A 38 -5.27 1.52 -3.16
N GLY A 39 -6.11 0.64 -3.72
CA GLY A 39 -5.66 -0.53 -4.46
C GLY A 39 -5.18 -0.22 -5.87
N PHE A 40 -5.76 0.79 -6.54
CA PHE A 40 -5.39 1.18 -7.91
C PHE A 40 -3.92 1.58 -8.04
N PHE A 41 -3.38 2.33 -7.09
CA PHE A 41 -1.99 2.80 -7.14
C PHE A 41 -0.93 1.70 -6.93
N ASN A 42 -1.39 0.45 -6.72
CA ASN A 42 -0.55 -0.75 -6.68
C ASN A 42 -0.69 -1.64 -7.95
N THR A 43 -1.41 -1.16 -8.97
CA THR A 43 -1.57 -1.86 -10.25
C THR A 43 -0.36 -1.70 -11.18
N ARG A 44 -0.33 -2.50 -12.25
CA ARG A 44 0.70 -2.47 -13.29
C ARG A 44 0.09 -2.17 -14.67
N PRO A 45 0.64 -1.19 -15.42
CA PRO A 45 1.73 -0.29 -15.04
C PRO A 45 1.34 0.62 -13.87
N ILE A 46 2.31 0.97 -13.02
CA ILE A 46 2.08 1.92 -11.90
C ILE A 46 1.61 3.25 -12.50
N PRO A 47 0.53 3.85 -11.97
CA PRO A 47 0.06 5.15 -12.43
C PRO A 47 1.15 6.22 -12.33
N ASN A 48 1.23 7.10 -13.31
CA ASN A 48 2.19 8.18 -13.41
C ASN A 48 1.56 9.29 -14.25
N TYR A 49 2.20 10.46 -14.36
CA TYR A 49 1.62 11.62 -15.06
C TYR A 49 1.09 11.31 -16.48
N ASP A 50 1.68 10.32 -17.17
CA ASP A 50 1.29 9.93 -18.53
C ASP A 50 0.15 8.90 -18.63
N ASN A 51 -0.34 8.35 -17.52
CA ASN A 51 -1.47 7.43 -17.49
C ASN A 51 -2.36 7.60 -16.24
N PHE A 52 -2.23 8.73 -15.54
CA PHE A 52 -3.00 9.04 -14.33
C PHE A 52 -4.43 9.49 -14.65
N PHE A 53 -4.57 10.27 -15.72
CA PHE A 53 -5.82 10.98 -16.05
C PHE A 53 -6.60 10.25 -17.14
N SER A 54 -7.91 10.12 -16.95
CA SER A 54 -8.82 9.59 -17.96
C SER A 54 -9.28 10.65 -18.95
N ASN A 55 -9.35 11.92 -18.53
CA ASN A 55 -9.68 13.06 -19.39
C ASN A 55 -8.45 13.47 -20.25
N PRO A 56 -8.54 13.41 -21.60
CA PRO A 56 -7.44 13.77 -22.49
C PRO A 56 -6.98 15.23 -22.38
N GLU A 57 -7.89 16.18 -22.11
CA GLU A 57 -7.54 17.60 -22.03
C GLU A 57 -6.69 17.88 -20.78
N ILE A 58 -7.07 17.31 -19.64
CA ILE A 58 -6.32 17.41 -18.38
C ILE A 58 -4.99 16.67 -18.50
N HIS A 59 -5.00 15.48 -19.11
CA HIS A 59 -3.81 14.71 -19.38
C HIS A 59 -2.78 15.51 -20.19
N ASP A 60 -3.21 16.14 -21.28
CA ASP A 60 -2.34 16.95 -22.14
C ASP A 60 -1.81 18.18 -21.39
N GLU A 61 -2.66 18.85 -20.58
CA GLU A 61 -2.25 19.99 -19.77
C GLU A 61 -1.14 19.61 -18.77
N VAL A 62 -1.33 18.52 -18.02
CA VAL A 62 -0.36 18.06 -17.03
C VAL A 62 0.92 17.59 -17.70
N THR A 63 0.82 16.85 -18.81
CA THR A 63 1.98 16.38 -19.56
C THR A 63 2.81 17.56 -20.07
N GLN A 64 2.18 18.61 -20.59
CA GLN A 64 2.89 19.84 -21.02
C GLN A 64 3.61 20.53 -19.85
N ARG A 65 3.01 20.56 -18.65
CA ARG A 65 3.67 21.11 -17.45
C ARG A 65 4.91 20.29 -17.08
N VAL A 66 4.80 18.96 -17.12
CA VAL A 66 5.93 18.04 -16.86
C VAL A 66 7.02 18.22 -17.91
N ASP A 67 6.68 18.23 -19.20
CA ASP A 67 7.66 18.38 -20.27
C ASP A 67 8.40 19.72 -20.20
N LYS A 68 7.68 20.80 -19.87
CA LYS A 68 8.29 22.11 -19.63
C LYS A 68 9.28 22.05 -18.46
N TYR A 69 8.89 21.45 -17.34
CA TYR A 69 9.78 21.30 -16.18
C TYR A 69 11.05 20.50 -16.53
N LEU A 70 10.90 19.37 -17.22
CA LEU A 70 12.02 18.52 -17.63
C LEU A 70 12.96 19.26 -18.58
N PHE A 71 12.41 20.03 -19.52
CA PHE A 71 13.17 20.85 -20.45
C PHE A 71 13.95 21.96 -19.73
N ASP A 72 13.28 22.73 -18.87
CA ASP A 72 13.88 23.84 -18.13
C ASP A 72 15.01 23.39 -17.19
N ARG A 73 14.90 22.15 -16.66
CA ARG A 73 15.89 21.54 -15.74
C ARG A 73 16.88 20.59 -16.43
N GLN A 74 16.78 20.39 -17.74
CA GLN A 74 17.62 19.47 -18.52
C GLN A 74 17.60 18.01 -18.00
N ILE A 75 16.46 17.58 -17.45
CA ILE A 75 16.28 16.22 -16.93
C ILE A 75 15.97 15.28 -18.11
N THR A 76 16.75 14.22 -18.26
CA THR A 76 16.59 13.25 -19.36
C THR A 76 15.87 11.97 -18.95
N SER A 77 15.80 11.69 -17.65
CA SER A 77 15.09 10.55 -17.10
C SER A 77 13.61 10.85 -16.92
N LYS A 78 12.74 9.90 -17.28
CA LYS A 78 11.32 10.01 -17.01
C LYS A 78 11.06 10.05 -15.49
N PRO A 79 10.41 11.10 -14.96
CA PRO A 79 10.15 11.22 -13.54
C PRO A 79 8.93 10.36 -13.13
N GLN A 80 8.71 10.25 -11.83
CA GLN A 80 7.60 9.50 -11.23
C GLN A 80 6.73 10.38 -10.34
N VAL A 81 5.42 10.16 -10.40
CA VAL A 81 4.45 10.74 -9.47
C VAL A 81 4.09 9.73 -8.39
N VAL A 82 3.82 8.48 -8.79
CA VAL A 82 3.48 7.38 -7.87
C VAL A 82 4.64 6.39 -7.80
N SER A 83 4.94 6.00 -6.57
CA SER A 83 5.82 4.89 -6.21
C SER A 83 5.09 4.01 -5.21
N GLY A 84 5.61 2.80 -4.93
CA GLY A 84 5.00 1.95 -3.91
C GLY A 84 4.96 2.62 -2.52
N GLN A 85 5.97 3.43 -2.18
CA GLN A 85 6.00 4.18 -0.93
C GLN A 85 4.90 5.25 -0.89
N THR A 86 4.73 6.01 -1.98
CA THR A 86 3.76 7.10 -2.01
C THR A 86 2.33 6.55 -2.06
N ALA A 87 2.12 5.39 -2.69
CA ALA A 87 0.86 4.65 -2.64
C ALA A 87 0.52 4.17 -1.22
N LEU A 88 1.50 3.70 -0.44
CA LEU A 88 1.30 3.33 0.96
C LEU A 88 1.02 4.54 1.86
N LYS A 89 1.74 5.65 1.67
CA LYS A 89 1.46 6.91 2.39
C LYS A 89 0.08 7.47 2.06
N PHE A 90 -0.33 7.36 0.80
CA PHE A 90 -1.69 7.69 0.38
C PHE A 90 -2.72 6.81 1.11
N ALA A 91 -2.53 5.49 1.12
CA ALA A 91 -3.42 4.57 1.82
C ALA A 91 -3.52 4.89 3.32
N GLU A 92 -2.40 5.19 3.96
CA GLU A 92 -2.33 5.61 5.37
C GLU A 92 -3.09 6.91 5.62
N ALA A 93 -2.89 7.92 4.77
CA ALA A 93 -3.58 9.20 4.89
C ALA A 93 -5.11 9.05 4.75
N VAL A 94 -5.58 8.23 3.82
CA VAL A 94 -7.02 7.98 3.62
C VAL A 94 -7.60 7.21 4.81
N LEU A 95 -6.96 6.12 5.22
CA LEU A 95 -7.51 5.22 6.24
C LEU A 95 -7.43 5.80 7.65
N SER A 96 -6.40 6.59 7.97
CA SER A 96 -6.26 7.26 9.27
C SER A 96 -7.19 8.46 9.47
N ASN A 97 -7.72 9.02 8.37
CA ASN A 97 -8.66 10.14 8.39
C ASN A 97 -10.03 9.73 7.83
N SER A 98 -10.39 8.46 8.00
CA SER A 98 -11.61 7.86 7.44
C SER A 98 -12.87 8.66 7.80
N GLN A 99 -12.99 9.13 9.04
CA GLN A 99 -14.14 9.92 9.49
C GLN A 99 -14.27 11.27 8.75
N GLU A 100 -13.15 11.97 8.53
CA GLU A 100 -13.16 13.27 7.83
C GLU A 100 -13.38 13.08 6.33
N LEU A 101 -12.72 12.09 5.73
CA LEU A 101 -12.63 11.93 4.28
C LEU A 101 -13.76 11.09 3.67
N LEU A 102 -14.29 10.11 4.40
CA LEU A 102 -15.24 9.13 3.85
C LEU A 102 -16.69 9.38 4.27
N GLU A 103 -16.95 10.04 5.40
CA GLU A 103 -18.32 10.24 5.91
C GLU A 103 -18.99 11.53 5.39
N ASN A 104 -18.21 12.55 5.00
CA ASN A 104 -18.72 13.92 4.74
C ASN A 104 -18.47 14.45 3.32
N ASN A 105 -18.10 13.59 2.37
CA ASN A 105 -17.65 14.03 1.05
C ASN A 105 -18.73 13.85 -0.04
N THR A 106 -19.06 14.94 -0.73
CA THR A 106 -20.12 15.00 -1.75
C THR A 106 -19.58 15.43 -3.13
N ASN A 107 -18.28 15.30 -3.41
CA ASN A 107 -17.80 15.56 -4.76
C ASN A 107 -18.24 14.44 -5.72
N ASP A 108 -18.67 14.82 -6.92
CA ASP A 108 -19.21 13.92 -7.96
C ASP A 108 -18.49 14.08 -9.32
N SER A 109 -17.40 14.85 -9.36
CA SER A 109 -16.65 15.13 -10.60
C SER A 109 -15.39 14.26 -10.71
N PRO A 110 -15.35 13.27 -11.63
CA PRO A 110 -14.18 12.40 -11.81
C PRO A 110 -12.91 13.17 -12.16
N ASP A 111 -13.05 14.24 -12.95
CA ASP A 111 -11.93 15.09 -13.36
C ASP A 111 -11.33 15.85 -12.17
N ASP A 112 -12.19 16.37 -11.29
CA ASP A 112 -11.74 17.03 -10.05
C ASP A 112 -11.14 16.02 -9.07
N ASP A 113 -11.71 14.81 -8.98
CA ASP A 113 -11.16 13.72 -8.18
C ASP A 113 -9.74 13.36 -8.64
N GLU A 114 -9.54 13.11 -9.94
CA GLU A 114 -8.23 12.79 -10.50
C GLU A 114 -7.22 13.92 -10.28
N MET A 115 -7.61 15.19 -10.50
CA MET A 115 -6.72 16.33 -10.27
C MET A 115 -6.34 16.50 -8.79
N ASN A 116 -7.29 16.35 -7.87
CA ASN A 116 -7.01 16.46 -6.44
C ASN A 116 -6.16 15.27 -5.93
N LEU A 117 -6.41 14.05 -6.42
CA LEU A 117 -5.56 12.89 -6.16
C LEU A 117 -4.13 13.15 -6.66
N PHE A 118 -3.97 13.62 -7.89
CA PHE A 118 -2.66 13.93 -8.46
C PHE A 118 -1.90 14.95 -7.61
N LYS A 119 -2.55 16.05 -7.24
CA LYS A 119 -2.00 17.07 -6.34
C LYS A 119 -1.64 16.51 -4.96
N ALA A 120 -2.46 15.60 -4.41
CA ALA A 120 -2.16 14.93 -3.15
C ALA A 120 -0.89 14.08 -3.25
N PHE A 121 -0.69 13.33 -4.34
CA PHE A 121 0.56 12.58 -4.57
C PHE A 121 1.79 13.49 -4.66
N LEU A 122 1.69 14.62 -5.36
CA LEU A 122 2.79 15.59 -5.39
C LEU A 122 3.11 16.17 -4.00
N CYS A 123 2.10 16.39 -3.17
CA CYS A 123 2.31 16.83 -1.77
C CYS A 123 2.98 15.74 -0.93
N ILE A 124 2.54 14.48 -1.06
CA ILE A 124 3.18 13.32 -0.42
C ILE A 124 4.65 13.25 -0.84
N ASN A 125 4.95 13.41 -2.14
CA ASN A 125 6.33 13.42 -2.64
C ASN A 125 7.16 14.53 -1.99
N THR A 126 6.62 15.76 -1.93
CA THR A 126 7.27 16.89 -1.27
C THR A 126 7.52 16.63 0.23
N GLU A 127 6.57 16.06 0.96
CA GLU A 127 6.77 15.70 2.38
C GLU A 127 7.85 14.63 2.55
N LEU A 128 7.84 13.60 1.70
CA LEU A 128 8.86 12.54 1.74
C LEU A 128 10.26 13.09 1.48
N ILE A 129 10.41 13.95 0.48
CA ILE A 129 11.69 14.58 0.12
C ILE A 129 12.16 15.54 1.24
N ASN A 130 11.26 16.33 1.83
CA ASN A 130 11.63 17.30 2.89
C ASN A 130 11.94 16.64 4.24
N ASN A 131 11.23 15.56 4.61
CA ASN A 131 11.47 14.86 5.87
C ASN A 131 12.81 14.10 5.88
N GLN A 132 13.44 13.97 4.71
CA GLN A 132 14.78 13.45 4.57
C GLN A 132 15.74 14.63 4.73
N VAL A 133 16.39 14.74 5.90
CA VAL A 133 17.34 15.81 6.23
C VAL A 133 18.45 15.88 5.17
N LEU A 134 18.28 16.77 4.19
CA LEU A 134 19.24 17.05 3.10
C LEU A 134 20.30 18.09 3.50
N ASP A 135 20.28 18.58 4.74
CA ASP A 135 21.02 19.77 5.18
C ASP A 135 22.57 19.68 5.09
N ASN A 136 23.15 18.60 4.57
CA ASN A 136 24.60 18.47 4.39
C ASN A 136 25.05 17.69 3.13
N VAL A 137 24.25 17.67 2.07
CA VAL A 137 24.62 17.00 0.81
C VAL A 137 25.37 17.97 -0.11
N ASN A 138 26.71 17.94 -0.07
CA ASN A 138 27.54 18.45 -1.17
C ASN A 138 27.61 17.37 -2.26
N GLU A 139 27.49 17.78 -3.53
CA GLU A 139 27.36 16.91 -4.71
C GLU A 139 28.57 15.99 -5.02
N ASP A 140 29.70 16.15 -4.32
CA ASP A 140 30.99 15.54 -4.71
C ASP A 140 31.32 14.18 -4.04
N ASP A 141 30.45 13.62 -3.20
CA ASP A 141 30.78 12.46 -2.35
C ASP A 141 29.98 11.21 -2.73
N PHE A 142 30.54 10.36 -3.60
CA PHE A 142 29.91 9.10 -4.07
C PHE A 142 29.53 8.16 -2.92
N GLU A 143 30.31 8.15 -1.82
CA GLU A 143 29.98 7.40 -0.60
C GLU A 143 28.67 7.89 0.03
N LYS A 144 28.39 9.18 -0.02
CA LYS A 144 27.11 9.74 0.47
C LYS A 144 25.94 9.47 -0.46
N ILE A 145 26.17 9.31 -1.76
CA ILE A 145 25.13 8.81 -2.69
C ILE A 145 24.80 7.36 -2.38
N ILE A 146 25.79 6.55 -1.99
CA ILE A 146 25.57 5.19 -1.51
C ILE A 146 24.79 5.23 -0.19
N ASP A 147 25.23 6.01 0.80
CA ASP A 147 24.52 6.15 2.08
C ASP A 147 23.09 6.66 1.88
N PHE A 148 22.89 7.62 0.97
CA PHE A 148 21.58 8.09 0.53
C PHE A 148 20.78 6.94 -0.07
N SER A 149 21.31 6.24 -1.06
CA SER A 149 20.61 5.11 -1.67
C SER A 149 20.28 4.01 -0.65
N ILE A 150 21.13 3.77 0.36
CA ILE A 150 20.85 2.84 1.45
C ILE A 150 19.74 3.39 2.34
N VAL A 151 19.82 4.62 2.85
CA VAL A 151 18.75 5.22 3.66
C VAL A 151 17.41 5.25 2.92
N PHE A 152 17.44 5.47 1.61
CA PHE A 152 16.26 5.53 0.76
C PHE A 152 15.73 4.18 0.32
N THR A 153 16.55 3.14 0.28
CA THR A 153 16.09 1.81 -0.16
C THR A 153 15.93 0.84 1.00
N PHE A 154 16.63 1.03 2.12
CA PHE A 154 16.71 0.07 3.22
C PHE A 154 15.39 -0.07 4.00
N PRO A 155 14.67 1.00 4.38
CA PRO A 155 13.35 0.87 5.00
C PRO A 155 12.33 0.19 4.07
N PHE A 156 12.59 0.18 2.76
CA PHE A 156 11.65 -0.29 1.74
C PHE A 156 12.08 -1.58 1.03
N ALA A 157 13.32 -2.04 1.25
CA ALA A 157 13.80 -3.33 0.76
C ALA A 157 12.96 -4.47 1.33
N ASP A 158 12.48 -4.29 2.57
CA ASP A 158 11.57 -5.21 3.25
C ASP A 158 10.12 -5.14 2.77
N LEU A 159 9.76 -4.18 1.91
CA LEU A 159 8.41 -4.03 1.36
C LEU A 159 8.19 -4.85 0.08
N GLY A 160 9.25 -5.43 -0.51
CA GLY A 160 9.15 -6.21 -1.74
C GLY A 160 8.78 -5.38 -2.97
N ILE A 161 8.96 -4.06 -2.91
CA ILE A 161 8.62 -3.11 -3.98
C ILE A 161 9.74 -3.15 -5.03
N SER A 162 9.77 -4.16 -5.89
CA SER A 162 10.63 -4.22 -7.08
C SER A 162 9.82 -3.99 -8.36
N GLU A 163 10.47 -3.47 -9.41
CA GLU A 163 9.81 -3.21 -10.70
C GLU A 163 9.22 -4.48 -11.34
N ASN A 164 9.78 -5.65 -11.02
CA ASN A 164 9.18 -6.95 -11.30
C ASN A 164 9.30 -7.85 -10.07
N ASP A 165 8.18 -8.01 -9.38
CA ASP A 165 8.02 -8.71 -8.09
C ASP A 165 7.26 -10.04 -8.23
N ASN A 166 6.95 -10.48 -9.46
CA ASN A 166 6.05 -11.62 -9.67
C ASN A 166 6.66 -12.93 -9.13
N ILE A 167 7.96 -13.11 -9.31
CA ILE A 167 8.68 -14.30 -8.85
C ILE A 167 8.84 -14.23 -7.32
N GLU A 168 9.16 -13.06 -6.80
CA GLU A 168 9.29 -12.75 -5.38
C GLU A 168 7.97 -12.99 -4.65
N PHE A 169 6.85 -12.62 -5.26
CA PHE A 169 5.51 -12.88 -4.77
C PHE A 169 5.23 -14.39 -4.68
N LEU A 170 5.60 -15.17 -5.72
CA LEU A 170 5.46 -16.62 -5.70
C LEU A 170 6.36 -17.28 -4.63
N HIS A 171 7.60 -16.81 -4.47
CA HIS A 171 8.48 -17.27 -3.41
C HIS A 171 7.90 -16.97 -2.03
N LEU A 172 7.33 -15.78 -1.83
CA LEU A 172 6.69 -15.39 -0.58
C LEU A 172 5.48 -16.27 -0.27
N LEU A 173 4.61 -16.53 -1.25
CA LEU A 173 3.47 -17.44 -1.11
C LEU A 173 3.93 -18.83 -0.66
N TYR A 174 4.89 -19.43 -1.37
CA TYR A 174 5.41 -20.76 -1.06
C TYR A 174 6.06 -20.81 0.34
N ALA A 175 6.92 -19.84 0.65
CA ALA A 175 7.59 -19.77 1.94
C ALA A 175 6.58 -19.60 3.08
N THR A 176 5.51 -18.83 2.87
CA THR A 176 4.48 -18.60 3.87
C THR A 176 3.65 -19.84 4.13
N PHE A 177 3.26 -20.58 3.09
CA PHE A 177 2.62 -21.90 3.25
C PHE A 177 3.47 -22.82 4.13
N TYR A 178 4.73 -23.00 3.77
CA TYR A 178 5.64 -23.86 4.53
C TYR A 178 5.78 -23.42 5.99
N LYS A 179 5.92 -22.12 6.23
CA LYS A 179 6.05 -21.55 7.59
C LYS A 179 4.79 -21.73 8.41
N VAL A 180 3.61 -21.58 7.83
CA VAL A 180 2.32 -21.78 8.49
C VAL A 180 2.12 -23.25 8.86
N GLU A 181 2.42 -24.19 7.94
CA GLU A 181 2.37 -25.62 8.24
C GLU A 181 3.33 -25.99 9.37
N ALA A 182 4.57 -25.49 9.33
CA ALA A 182 5.54 -25.72 10.40
C ALA A 182 5.08 -25.13 11.73
N LEU A 183 4.44 -23.96 11.72
CA LEU A 183 3.88 -23.33 12.91
C LEU A 183 2.74 -24.17 13.52
N LEU A 184 1.79 -24.61 12.71
CA LEU A 184 0.69 -25.48 13.15
C LEU A 184 1.23 -26.81 13.69
N GLY A 185 2.22 -27.41 13.02
CA GLY A 185 2.92 -28.60 13.50
C GLY A 185 3.59 -28.37 14.86
N PHE A 186 4.22 -27.21 15.07
CA PHE A 186 4.78 -26.84 16.37
C PHE A 186 3.69 -26.68 17.45
N LEU A 187 2.59 -26.00 17.15
CA LEU A 187 1.48 -25.81 18.09
C LEU A 187 0.76 -27.12 18.45
N ASN A 188 0.75 -28.10 17.53
CA ASN A 188 0.22 -29.45 17.79
C ASN A 188 1.22 -30.36 18.53
N SER A 189 2.49 -29.97 18.66
CA SER A 189 3.55 -30.84 19.22
C SER A 189 3.42 -31.10 20.73
N LYS A 190 2.73 -30.23 21.47
CA LYS A 190 2.55 -30.34 22.92
C LYS A 190 1.13 -29.96 23.33
N PRO A 191 0.50 -30.69 24.28
CA PRO A 191 -0.83 -30.34 24.78
C PRO A 191 -0.94 -28.90 25.30
N ASN A 192 0.13 -28.39 25.89
CA ASN A 192 0.20 -27.05 26.49
C ASN A 192 0.05 -25.92 25.46
N TYR A 193 0.24 -26.20 24.18
CA TYR A 193 0.16 -25.22 23.09
C TYR A 193 -1.20 -25.24 22.38
N LEU A 194 -2.09 -26.18 22.71
CA LEU A 194 -3.40 -26.28 22.06
C LEU A 194 -4.25 -25.03 22.32
N ASN A 195 -4.19 -24.47 23.51
CA ASN A 195 -4.94 -23.24 23.83
C ASN A 195 -4.44 -22.05 22.98
N LEU A 196 -3.11 -21.95 22.81
CA LEU A 196 -2.48 -20.95 21.95
C LEU A 196 -2.88 -21.13 20.48
N LYS A 197 -3.01 -22.38 20.02
CA LYS A 197 -3.53 -22.67 18.68
C LYS A 197 -4.97 -22.21 18.52
N ASP A 198 -5.83 -22.53 19.47
CA ASP A 198 -7.25 -22.17 19.39
C ASP A 198 -7.44 -20.66 19.38
N GLU A 199 -6.65 -19.92 20.17
CA GLU A 199 -6.64 -18.45 20.15
C GLU A 199 -6.07 -17.88 18.85
N PHE A 200 -5.02 -18.50 18.30
CA PHE A 200 -4.49 -18.13 16.99
C PHE A 200 -5.54 -18.31 15.89
N LEU A 201 -6.22 -19.45 15.83
CA LEU A 201 -7.27 -19.71 14.84
C LEU A 201 -8.45 -18.73 15.00
N ARG A 202 -8.89 -18.48 16.24
CA ARG A 202 -9.95 -17.50 16.53
C ARG A 202 -9.57 -16.08 16.12
N SER A 203 -8.28 -15.72 16.13
CA SER A 203 -7.84 -14.40 15.65
C SER A 203 -8.08 -14.19 14.15
N PHE A 204 -8.30 -15.26 13.39
CA PHE A 204 -8.71 -15.24 11.99
C PHE A 204 -10.20 -15.57 11.80
N ASN A 205 -11.01 -15.52 12.87
CA ASN A 205 -12.44 -15.86 12.88
C ASN A 205 -12.75 -17.29 12.37
N VAL A 206 -11.82 -18.24 12.57
CA VAL A 206 -12.00 -19.66 12.21
C VAL A 206 -11.86 -20.56 13.43
N SER A 207 -12.53 -21.71 13.40
CA SER A 207 -12.59 -22.61 14.55
C SER A 207 -11.68 -23.82 14.43
N THR A 208 -11.31 -24.20 13.21
CA THR A 208 -10.49 -25.38 12.97
C THR A 208 -9.26 -25.08 12.11
N GLU A 209 -8.22 -25.90 12.29
CA GLU A 209 -7.01 -25.85 11.47
C GLU A 209 -7.31 -26.10 10.00
N HIS A 210 -8.25 -27.02 9.71
CA HIS A 210 -8.69 -27.31 8.35
C HIS A 210 -9.36 -26.09 7.69
N GLU A 211 -10.27 -25.41 8.41
CA GLU A 211 -10.89 -24.17 7.92
C GLU A 211 -9.85 -23.08 7.67
N PHE A 212 -8.92 -22.89 8.60
CA PHE A 212 -7.85 -21.90 8.46
C PHE A 212 -7.00 -22.12 7.21
N VAL A 213 -6.52 -23.35 7.01
CA VAL A 213 -5.70 -23.70 5.83
C VAL A 213 -6.51 -23.56 4.55
N ALA A 214 -7.79 -23.97 4.55
CA ALA A 214 -8.66 -23.83 3.39
C ALA A 214 -8.89 -22.36 3.01
N GLN A 215 -9.23 -21.50 3.98
CA GLN A 215 -9.46 -20.08 3.75
C GLN A 215 -8.18 -19.33 3.34
N MET A 216 -7.04 -19.62 4.00
CA MET A 216 -5.75 -19.08 3.59
C MET A 216 -5.38 -19.49 2.17
N THR A 217 -5.58 -20.77 1.81
CA THR A 217 -5.31 -21.27 0.45
C THR A 217 -6.20 -20.59 -0.59
N PHE A 218 -7.49 -20.42 -0.27
CA PHE A 218 -8.43 -19.74 -1.14
C PHE A 218 -8.05 -18.27 -1.34
N LEU A 219 -7.71 -17.56 -0.26
CA LEU A 219 -7.19 -16.20 -0.32
C LEU A 219 -5.95 -16.12 -1.21
N PHE A 220 -4.97 -17.00 -1.03
CA PHE A 220 -3.74 -16.97 -1.82
C PHE A 220 -4.01 -17.23 -3.32
N GLY A 221 -4.90 -18.16 -3.64
CA GLY A 221 -5.38 -18.37 -5.01
C GLY A 221 -6.06 -17.13 -5.58
N LYS A 222 -6.84 -16.41 -4.77
CA LYS A 222 -7.47 -15.15 -5.15
C LYS A 222 -6.46 -14.03 -5.36
N LEU A 223 -5.46 -13.88 -4.50
CA LEU A 223 -4.39 -12.90 -4.67
C LEU A 223 -3.63 -13.14 -5.98
N LEU A 224 -3.35 -14.40 -6.33
CA LEU A 224 -2.73 -14.77 -7.61
C LEU A 224 -3.62 -14.38 -8.80
N GLN A 225 -4.92 -14.68 -8.73
CA GLN A 225 -5.88 -14.31 -9.76
C GLN A 225 -5.90 -12.79 -9.96
N LEU A 226 -6.05 -12.04 -8.86
CA LEU A 226 -6.15 -10.59 -8.82
C LEU A 226 -4.88 -9.91 -9.36
N LYS A 227 -3.70 -10.34 -8.90
CA LYS A 227 -2.42 -9.86 -9.42
C LYS A 227 -2.23 -10.19 -10.91
N GLY A 228 -2.69 -11.36 -11.35
CA GLY A 228 -2.63 -11.79 -12.75
C GLY A 228 -3.57 -11.01 -13.68
N THR A 229 -4.73 -10.58 -13.18
CA THR A 229 -5.70 -9.75 -13.92
C THR A 229 -5.54 -8.25 -13.67
N ASN A 230 -4.55 -7.84 -12.89
CA ASN A 230 -4.33 -6.47 -12.46
C ASN A 230 -5.54 -5.83 -11.75
N SER A 231 -6.35 -6.65 -11.07
CA SER A 231 -7.49 -6.21 -10.27
C SER A 231 -7.12 -6.22 -8.79
N TYR A 232 -7.59 -5.26 -8.01
CA TYR A 232 -7.35 -5.15 -6.57
C TYR A 232 -8.65 -5.22 -5.76
N LEU A 233 -9.77 -5.47 -6.44
CA LEU A 233 -11.11 -5.55 -5.87
C LEU A 233 -11.58 -7.00 -5.83
N TRP A 234 -12.19 -7.37 -4.71
CA TRP A 234 -12.72 -8.70 -4.51
C TRP A 234 -14.13 -8.65 -3.93
N GLU A 235 -15.09 -9.02 -4.77
CA GLU A 235 -16.46 -9.30 -4.35
C GLU A 235 -16.56 -10.72 -3.78
N VAL A 236 -17.13 -10.82 -2.59
CA VAL A 236 -17.22 -12.07 -1.82
C VAL A 236 -18.68 -12.28 -1.43
N ASP A 237 -19.22 -13.46 -1.75
CA ASP A 237 -20.57 -13.84 -1.31
C ASP A 237 -20.55 -14.82 -0.13
N ASP A 238 -19.52 -15.68 -0.10
CA ASP A 238 -19.34 -16.70 0.90
C ASP A 238 -19.15 -16.10 2.31
N LYS A 239 -19.94 -16.58 3.27
CA LYS A 239 -19.96 -16.03 4.63
C LYS A 239 -18.68 -16.33 5.40
N ASP A 240 -18.11 -17.50 5.20
CA ASP A 240 -16.92 -17.93 5.93
C ASP A 240 -15.69 -17.16 5.41
N ALA A 241 -15.60 -16.96 4.10
CA ALA A 241 -14.59 -16.10 3.48
C ALA A 241 -14.73 -14.64 3.96
N LYS A 242 -15.96 -14.10 4.06
CA LYS A 242 -16.18 -12.76 4.63
C LYS A 242 -15.68 -12.65 6.06
N ALA A 243 -16.08 -13.56 6.93
CA ALA A 243 -15.67 -13.56 8.33
C ALA A 243 -14.13 -13.64 8.46
N PHE A 244 -13.49 -14.44 7.61
CA PHE A 244 -12.03 -14.53 7.54
C PHE A 244 -11.39 -13.23 7.06
N LEU A 245 -11.93 -12.56 6.05
CA LEU A 245 -11.42 -11.28 5.57
C LEU A 245 -11.63 -10.14 6.57
N ASP A 246 -12.79 -10.11 7.22
CA ASP A 246 -13.11 -9.13 8.28
C ASP A 246 -12.11 -9.23 9.45
N SER A 247 -11.48 -10.40 9.69
CA SER A 247 -10.38 -10.52 10.67
C SER A 247 -9.09 -9.76 10.28
N MET A 248 -9.03 -9.27 9.05
CA MET A 248 -7.90 -8.55 8.47
C MET A 248 -8.20 -7.11 8.10
N VAL A 249 -9.40 -6.63 8.41
CA VAL A 249 -9.82 -5.24 8.26
C VAL A 249 -9.67 -4.55 9.62
N SER A 250 -9.30 -3.27 9.60
CA SER A 250 -9.37 -2.39 10.77
C SER A 250 -10.01 -1.08 10.39
N ASP A 251 -10.92 -0.60 11.24
CA ASP A 251 -11.55 0.71 11.13
C ASP A 251 -10.67 1.81 11.74
N ASP A 252 -9.66 1.43 12.52
CA ASP A 252 -8.71 2.34 13.18
C ASP A 252 -7.29 2.04 12.69
N ILE A 253 -6.76 2.90 11.83
CA ILE A 253 -5.41 2.81 11.28
C ILE A 253 -4.67 4.09 11.66
N ALA A 254 -3.85 4.02 12.71
CA ALA A 254 -2.96 5.13 13.05
C ALA A 254 -1.77 5.19 12.07
N PRO A 255 -1.30 6.38 11.68
CA PRO A 255 -0.10 6.51 10.87
C PRO A 255 1.15 6.01 11.61
N ASP A 256 2.04 5.33 10.90
CA ASP A 256 3.32 4.83 11.41
C ASP A 256 4.42 4.97 10.33
N GLU A 257 5.67 5.17 10.74
CA GLU A 257 6.79 5.30 9.79
C GLU A 257 6.99 4.00 8.98
N ASP A 258 6.79 2.86 9.61
CA ASP A 258 6.96 1.53 9.03
C ASP A 258 5.67 0.93 8.46
N PHE A 259 4.57 1.68 8.42
CA PHE A 259 3.24 1.20 7.99
C PHE A 259 2.76 -0.05 8.75
N THR A 260 3.13 -0.20 10.03
CA THR A 260 2.83 -1.40 10.82
C THR A 260 1.34 -1.71 10.85
N ASN A 261 0.50 -0.69 10.98
CA ASN A 261 -0.94 -0.85 11.06
C ASN A 261 -1.53 -1.34 9.73
N ILE A 262 -1.05 -0.83 8.61
CA ILE A 262 -1.44 -1.29 7.26
C ILE A 262 -0.93 -2.71 7.01
N LYS A 263 0.30 -3.03 7.44
CA LYS A 263 0.85 -4.40 7.35
C LYS A 263 0.00 -5.41 8.13
N ASN A 264 -0.49 -4.99 9.30
CA ASN A 264 -1.36 -5.81 10.13
C ASN A 264 -2.79 -5.88 9.60
N ASN A 265 -3.27 -4.87 8.87
CA ASN A 265 -4.62 -4.82 8.30
C ASN A 265 -4.56 -4.48 6.80
N PRO A 266 -4.04 -5.39 5.97
CA PRO A 266 -3.71 -5.11 4.57
C PRO A 266 -4.91 -5.18 3.62
N ILE A 267 -6.11 -5.39 4.18
CA ILE A 267 -7.38 -5.46 3.46
C ILE A 267 -8.30 -4.42 4.09
N TYR A 268 -9.04 -3.71 3.26
CA TYR A 268 -10.09 -2.80 3.72
C TYR A 268 -11.40 -3.10 3.00
N LYS A 269 -12.48 -2.66 3.61
CA LYS A 269 -13.84 -2.91 3.18
C LYS A 269 -14.39 -1.65 2.51
N ILE A 270 -14.82 -1.77 1.25
CA ILE A 270 -15.46 -0.68 0.51
C ILE A 270 -16.96 -0.69 0.78
N GLU A 271 -17.54 -1.89 0.74
CA GLU A 271 -18.94 -2.21 1.01
C GLU A 271 -19.03 -3.59 1.69
N ASP A 272 -20.21 -3.99 2.16
CA ASP A 272 -20.43 -5.25 2.90
C ASP A 272 -19.82 -6.50 2.26
N ASN A 273 -19.83 -6.55 0.92
CA ASN A 273 -19.35 -7.69 0.14
C ASN A 273 -18.13 -7.36 -0.73
N LEU A 274 -17.64 -6.12 -0.69
CA LEU A 274 -16.57 -5.65 -1.57
C LEU A 274 -15.33 -5.28 -0.76
N TYR A 275 -14.29 -6.07 -0.92
CA TYR A 275 -13.00 -5.89 -0.26
C TYR A 275 -11.99 -5.38 -1.26
N SER A 276 -10.97 -4.69 -0.74
CA SER A 276 -9.83 -4.30 -1.53
C SER A 276 -8.51 -4.45 -0.80
N ILE A 277 -7.48 -4.70 -1.59
CA ILE A 277 -6.13 -5.03 -1.13
C ILE A 277 -5.29 -3.76 -1.16
N VAL A 278 -4.72 -3.39 -0.01
CA VAL A 278 -3.77 -2.27 0.05
C VAL A 278 -2.45 -2.67 -0.59
N HIS A 279 -1.91 -3.84 -0.23
CA HIS A 279 -0.67 -4.35 -0.81
C HIS A 279 -0.60 -5.88 -0.74
N TYR A 280 -0.38 -6.55 -1.88
CA TYR A 280 -0.42 -8.02 -1.98
C TYR A 280 0.56 -8.73 -1.04
N PHE A 281 1.79 -8.20 -0.90
CA PHE A 281 2.80 -8.81 -0.03
C PHE A 281 2.39 -8.76 1.44
N PHE A 282 1.73 -7.67 1.86
CA PHE A 282 1.33 -7.52 3.26
C PHE A 282 0.24 -8.52 3.66
N VAL A 283 -0.69 -8.82 2.73
CA VAL A 283 -1.70 -9.86 2.95
C VAL A 283 -1.04 -11.20 3.23
N ILE A 284 0.02 -11.56 2.51
CA ILE A 284 0.73 -12.82 2.75
C ILE A 284 1.56 -12.75 4.04
N ASP A 285 2.30 -11.66 4.25
CA ASP A 285 3.17 -11.49 5.42
C ASP A 285 2.40 -11.52 6.74
N LYS A 286 1.12 -11.14 6.74
CA LYS A 286 0.21 -11.24 7.90
C LYS A 286 0.18 -12.65 8.50
N PHE A 287 0.24 -13.69 7.67
CA PHE A 287 0.18 -15.08 8.13
C PHE A 287 1.45 -15.56 8.85
N TYR A 288 2.55 -14.82 8.77
CA TYR A 288 3.80 -15.19 9.43
C TYR A 288 4.30 -14.13 10.41
N LYS A 289 4.51 -12.89 9.96
CA LYS A 289 5.06 -11.81 10.81
C LYS A 289 4.05 -11.44 11.89
N SER A 290 2.80 -11.14 11.51
CA SER A 290 1.76 -10.80 12.47
C SER A 290 1.36 -12.01 13.32
N ALA A 291 1.34 -13.22 12.75
CA ALA A 291 1.12 -14.46 13.51
C ALA A 291 2.13 -14.66 14.65
N LYS A 292 3.42 -14.39 14.41
CA LYS A 292 4.47 -14.48 15.45
C LYS A 292 4.22 -13.50 16.59
N PHE A 293 3.92 -12.23 16.28
CA PHE A 293 3.61 -11.23 17.30
C PHE A 293 2.33 -11.60 18.06
N LYS A 294 1.31 -12.07 17.35
CA LYS A 294 0.07 -12.52 17.97
C LYS A 294 0.30 -13.67 18.94
N ILE A 295 1.07 -14.67 18.54
CA ILE A 295 1.43 -15.79 19.40
C ILE A 295 2.20 -15.33 20.64
N LYS A 296 3.13 -14.38 20.48
CA LYS A 296 3.84 -13.78 21.62
C LYS A 296 2.88 -13.10 22.59
N GLU A 297 1.97 -12.26 22.09
CA GLU A 297 0.95 -11.59 22.92
C GLU A 297 0.06 -12.59 23.67
N LEU A 298 -0.35 -13.67 22.99
CA LEU A 298 -1.20 -14.70 23.59
C LEU A 298 -0.45 -15.53 24.64
N TYR A 299 0.86 -15.75 24.45
CA TYR A 299 1.69 -16.47 25.41
C TYR A 299 2.05 -15.63 26.65
N GLU A 300 2.17 -14.31 26.50
CA GLU A 300 2.52 -13.37 27.58
C GLU A 300 1.31 -12.93 28.42
N LYS A 301 0.09 -13.25 27.99
CA LYS A 301 -1.16 -13.06 28.77
C LYS A 301 -1.35 -14.14 29.83
#